data_AF-A0A8K0U5U3-F1
#
_entry.id   AF-A0A8K0U5U3-F1
#
_cell.length_a   1.000
_cell.length_b   1.000
_cell.length_c   1.000
_cell.angle_alpha   90.00
_cell.angle_beta   90.00
_cell.angle_gamma   90.00
#
_symmetry.space_group_name_H-M   'P 1'
#
loop_
_entity.id
_entity.type
_entity.pdbx_description
1 polymer ?
#
loop_
_entity_poly.entity_id
_entity_poly.type
_entity_poly.pdbx_seq_one_letter_code
_entity_poly.pdbx_strand_id
1 'polypeptide(L)'
;MSYCDRCERYFPLKSSYEQHIRDSSSHHVCDDCEKDFTTYQGLKEHYVQSPQHNYCQYCDEHFPDRSDLIDHYDDEHGYCDLCEKALKSAHGLHEHNRQCHHYCVSCRRVFQSEGNLRTHLNSGIHRPKNVPCYFSCGQYFVSDFAMVLHLKSGACKSDITRGA
;
A
#
# COMPACT_ATOMS: atom_id res chain seq x y z
N MET A 1 -10.26 47.31 -15.93
CA MET A 1 -11.53 46.60 -15.67
C MET A 1 -11.39 45.20 -16.21
N SER A 2 -11.65 44.20 -15.38
CA SER A 2 -11.61 42.78 -15.77
C SER A 2 -13.03 42.24 -15.86
N TYR A 3 -13.29 41.33 -16.79
CA TYR A 3 -14.60 40.71 -16.99
C TYR A 3 -14.49 39.20 -16.73
N CYS A 4 -15.44 38.65 -15.99
CA CYS A 4 -15.58 37.21 -15.78
C CYS A 4 -16.66 36.67 -16.71
N ASP A 5 -16.28 35.88 -17.72
CA ASP A 5 -17.21 35.29 -18.69
C ASP A 5 -18.19 34.30 -18.02
N ARG A 6 -17.71 33.49 -17.08
CA ARG A 6 -18.51 32.43 -16.43
C ARG A 6 -19.57 32.98 -15.48
N CYS A 7 -19.30 34.13 -14.87
CA CYS A 7 -20.21 34.78 -13.92
C CYS A 7 -20.87 36.04 -14.50
N GLU A 8 -20.55 36.40 -15.75
CA GLU A 8 -21.03 37.59 -16.47
C GLU A 8 -20.91 38.91 -15.67
N ARG A 9 -19.76 39.12 -15.02
CA ARG A 9 -19.54 40.26 -14.10
C ARG A 9 -18.29 41.06 -14.43
N TYR A 10 -18.40 42.38 -14.26
CA TYR A 10 -17.29 43.32 -14.37
C TYR A 10 -16.71 43.67 -13.00
N PHE A 11 -15.39 43.77 -12.97
CA PHE A 11 -14.61 44.11 -11.78
C PHE A 11 -13.76 45.36 -12.07
N PRO A 12 -13.86 46.40 -11.22
CA PRO A 12 -13.13 47.64 -11.44
C PRO A 12 -11.62 47.47 -11.27
N LEU A 13 -11.20 46.60 -10.32
CA LEU A 13 -9.81 46.34 -9.97
C LEU A 13 -9.42 44.89 -10.31
N LYS A 14 -8.15 44.69 -10.70
CA LYS A 14 -7.61 43.34 -10.96
C LYS A 14 -7.65 42.46 -9.70
N SER A 15 -7.29 43.02 -8.55
CA SER A 15 -7.34 42.31 -7.26
C SER A 15 -8.75 41.82 -6.91
N SER A 16 -9.78 42.62 -7.16
CA SER A 16 -11.18 42.23 -6.93
C SER A 16 -11.65 41.12 -7.88
N TYR A 17 -11.09 41.04 -9.09
CA TYR A 17 -11.36 39.96 -10.04
C TYR A 17 -10.65 38.66 -9.64
N GLU A 18 -9.37 38.74 -9.25
CA GLU A 18 -8.59 37.60 -8.77
C GLU A 18 -9.23 37.00 -7.51
N GLN A 19 -9.65 37.84 -6.56
CA GLN A 19 -10.38 37.39 -5.37
C GLN A 19 -11.72 36.74 -5.75
N HIS A 20 -12.48 37.32 -6.68
CA HIS A 20 -13.72 36.72 -7.15
C HIS A 20 -13.51 35.32 -7.73
N ILE A 21 -12.48 35.12 -8.55
CA ILE A 21 -12.18 33.80 -9.11
C ILE A 21 -11.84 32.80 -8.01
N ARG A 22 -11.04 33.20 -7.02
CA ARG A 22 -10.63 32.30 -5.93
C ARG A 22 -11.80 31.90 -5.02
N ASP A 23 -12.69 32.84 -4.73
CA ASP A 23 -13.76 32.65 -3.74
C ASP A 23 -15.08 32.14 -4.38
N SER A 24 -15.18 32.15 -5.71
CA SER A 24 -16.40 31.76 -6.42
C SER A 24 -16.51 30.25 -6.56
N SER A 25 -17.65 29.69 -6.15
CA SER A 25 -17.98 28.27 -6.37
C SER A 25 -18.10 27.89 -7.85
N SER A 26 -18.19 28.86 -8.75
CA SER A 26 -18.22 28.64 -10.20
C SER A 26 -16.84 28.45 -10.81
N HIS A 27 -15.77 28.74 -10.07
CA HIS A 27 -14.39 28.57 -10.52
C HIS A 27 -13.69 27.49 -9.69
N HIS A 28 -12.84 26.71 -10.35
CA HIS A 28 -12.11 25.61 -9.71
C HIS A 28 -10.65 25.74 -10.13
N VAL A 29 -9.94 26.62 -9.44
CA VAL A 29 -8.58 27.01 -9.83
C VAL A 29 -7.55 26.20 -9.06
N CYS A 30 -6.56 25.67 -9.77
CA CYS A 30 -5.34 25.19 -9.15
C CYS A 30 -4.42 26.39 -8.90
N ASP A 31 -4.15 26.72 -7.63
CA ASP A 31 -3.34 27.89 -7.26
C ASP A 31 -1.88 27.80 -7.76
N ASP A 32 -1.28 26.61 -7.81
CA ASP A 32 0.13 26.47 -8.25
C ASP A 32 0.28 26.55 -9.77
N CYS A 33 -0.75 26.13 -10.52
CA CYS A 33 -0.74 26.10 -11.99
C CYS A 33 -1.51 27.27 -12.62
N GLU A 34 -2.24 28.05 -11.83
CA GLU A 34 -3.19 29.10 -12.24
C GLU A 34 -4.24 28.64 -13.27
N LYS A 35 -4.53 27.33 -13.32
CA LYS A 35 -5.49 26.74 -14.26
C LYS A 35 -6.89 26.69 -13.65
N ASP A 36 -7.87 27.29 -14.34
CA ASP A 36 -9.28 27.20 -14.00
C ASP A 36 -9.97 26.03 -14.73
N PHE A 37 -10.52 25.11 -13.95
CA PHE A 37 -11.28 23.97 -14.44
C PHE A 37 -12.78 24.27 -14.45
N THR A 38 -13.48 23.70 -15.42
CA THR A 38 -14.95 23.87 -15.54
C THR A 38 -15.72 23.16 -14.44
N THR A 39 -15.12 22.16 -13.79
CA THR A 39 -15.73 21.38 -12.72
C THR A 39 -14.70 21.06 -11.63
N TYR A 40 -15.18 20.91 -10.40
CA TYR A 40 -14.36 20.48 -9.27
C TYR A 40 -13.73 19.10 -9.50
N GLN A 41 -14.46 18.18 -10.14
CA GLN A 41 -13.94 16.86 -10.51
C GLN A 41 -12.76 16.96 -11.47
N GLY A 42 -12.81 17.86 -12.46
CA GLY A 42 -11.68 18.11 -13.36
C GLY A 42 -10.45 18.67 -12.64
N LEU A 43 -10.65 19.54 -11.64
CA LEU A 43 -9.57 20.03 -10.79
C LEU A 43 -8.95 18.88 -9.96
N LYS A 44 -9.76 18.00 -9.37
CA LYS A 44 -9.26 16.81 -8.65
C LYS A 44 -8.45 15.89 -9.55
N GLU A 45 -8.96 15.59 -10.74
CA GLU A 45 -8.26 14.75 -11.71
C GLU A 45 -6.91 15.35 -12.12
N HIS A 46 -6.84 16.68 -12.27
CA HIS A 46 -5.58 17.38 -12.47
C HIS A 46 -4.61 17.17 -11.30
N TYR A 47 -5.06 17.30 -10.06
CA TYR A 47 -4.19 17.07 -8.89
C TYR A 47 -3.66 15.63 -8.83
N VAL A 48 -4.48 14.64 -9.15
CA VAL A 48 -4.09 13.22 -9.12
C VAL A 48 -3.12 12.86 -10.26
N GLN A 49 -3.31 13.44 -11.44
CA GLN A 49 -2.51 13.10 -12.63
C GLN A 49 -1.21 13.89 -12.72
N SER A 50 -1.14 15.06 -12.07
CA SER A 50 0.03 15.92 -12.13
C SER A 50 1.12 15.45 -11.17
N PRO A 51 2.36 15.21 -11.64
CA PRO A 51 3.48 14.90 -10.75
C PRO A 51 3.93 16.11 -9.92
N GLN A 52 3.39 17.30 -10.19
CA GLN A 52 3.70 18.52 -9.43
C GLN A 52 2.85 18.67 -8.16
N HIS A 53 1.83 17.83 -7.99
CA HIS A 53 0.94 17.88 -6.83
C HIS A 53 1.02 16.60 -6.03
N ASN A 54 1.31 16.72 -4.73
CA ASN A 54 1.23 15.61 -3.80
C ASN A 54 -0.13 15.65 -3.13
N TYR A 55 -1.14 15.10 -3.83
CA TYR A 55 -2.53 15.17 -3.42
C TYR A 55 -3.10 13.80 -3.10
N CYS A 56 -3.84 13.70 -2.00
CA CYS A 56 -4.60 12.52 -1.63
C CYS A 56 -6.03 12.60 -2.14
N GLN A 57 -6.38 11.73 -3.09
CA GLN A 57 -7.71 11.68 -3.70
C GLN A 57 -8.83 11.15 -2.78
N TYR A 58 -8.47 10.63 -1.60
CA TYR A 58 -9.42 9.99 -0.69
C TYR A 58 -9.85 10.89 0.48
N CYS A 59 -8.99 11.83 0.89
CA CYS A 59 -9.28 12.83 1.94
C CYS A 59 -9.26 14.29 1.44
N ASP A 60 -8.90 14.53 0.17
CA ASP A 60 -8.80 15.86 -0.44
C ASP A 60 -7.70 16.76 0.16
N GLU A 61 -6.66 16.15 0.73
CA GLU A 61 -5.53 16.86 1.34
C GLU A 61 -4.33 17.00 0.40
N HIS A 62 -3.59 18.09 0.57
CA HIS A 62 -2.35 18.38 -0.12
C HIS A 62 -1.16 18.24 0.83
N PHE A 63 -0.07 17.68 0.32
CA PHE A 63 1.15 17.42 1.06
C PHE A 63 2.31 18.20 0.42
N PRO A 64 3.30 18.63 1.23
CA PRO A 64 4.40 19.44 0.73
C PRO A 64 5.32 18.64 -0.20
N ASP A 65 5.46 17.32 0.02
CA ASP A 65 6.25 16.44 -0.83
C ASP A 65 5.66 15.02 -0.94
N ARG A 66 6.29 14.20 -1.80
CA ARG A 66 5.85 12.83 -2.07
C ARG A 66 6.04 11.90 -0.87
N SER A 67 7.05 12.15 -0.05
CA SER A 67 7.31 11.32 1.14
C SER A 67 6.19 11.49 2.15
N ASP A 68 5.81 12.73 2.45
CA ASP A 68 4.69 13.01 3.36
C ASP A 68 3.35 12.43 2.85
N LEU A 69 3.13 12.42 1.53
CA LEU A 69 1.95 11.79 0.93
C LEU A 69 1.96 10.26 1.08
N ILE A 70 3.13 9.62 0.94
CA ILE A 70 3.26 8.17 1.11
C ILE A 70 3.05 7.80 2.58
N ASP A 71 3.66 8.54 3.51
CA ASP A 71 3.49 8.33 4.95
C ASP A 71 2.01 8.46 5.34
N HIS A 72 1.32 9.47 4.80
CA HIS A 72 -0.13 9.60 4.96
C HIS A 72 -0.91 8.40 4.41
N TYR A 73 -0.51 7.85 3.25
CA TYR A 73 -1.19 6.66 2.71
C TYR A 73 -0.97 5.41 3.56
N ASP A 74 0.19 5.27 4.18
CA ASP A 74 0.49 4.16 5.10
C ASP A 74 -0.29 4.26 6.41
N ASP A 75 -0.44 5.48 6.94
CA ASP A 75 -1.11 5.71 8.22
C ASP A 75 -2.65 5.71 8.12
N GLU A 76 -3.22 6.44 7.14
CA GLU A 76 -4.65 6.71 7.08
C GLU A 76 -5.38 5.86 6.02
N HIS A 77 -4.65 5.28 5.06
CA HIS A 77 -5.22 4.61 3.91
C HIS A 77 -4.68 3.19 3.72
N GLY A 78 -4.11 2.91 2.55
CA GLY A 78 -3.38 1.69 2.29
C GLY A 78 -2.51 1.87 1.07
N TYR A 79 -1.20 1.84 1.26
CA TYR A 79 -0.23 1.95 0.19
C TYR A 79 0.33 0.57 -0.19
N CYS A 80 0.52 0.33 -1.48
CA CYS A 80 1.19 -0.85 -1.99
C CYS A 80 2.55 -0.46 -2.56
N ASP A 81 3.63 -0.72 -1.82
CA ASP A 81 5.01 -0.43 -2.25
C ASP A 81 5.40 -1.13 -3.54
N LEU A 82 4.83 -2.30 -3.81
CA LEU A 82 5.19 -3.12 -4.98
C LEU A 82 4.65 -2.56 -6.29
N CYS A 83 3.55 -1.81 -6.22
CA CYS A 83 2.91 -1.19 -7.39
C CYS A 83 2.89 0.33 -7.33
N GLU A 84 3.46 0.91 -6.25
CA GLU A 84 3.35 2.33 -5.90
C GLU A 84 1.91 2.86 -5.95
N LYS A 85 0.94 2.03 -5.51
CA LYS A 85 -0.49 2.32 -5.64
C LYS A 85 -1.12 2.60 -4.29
N ALA A 86 -1.82 3.73 -4.19
CA ALA A 86 -2.66 4.07 -3.04
C ALA A 86 -4.09 3.52 -3.19
N LEU A 87 -4.60 2.92 -2.13
CA LEU A 87 -5.94 2.36 -2.01
C LEU A 87 -6.70 3.11 -0.93
N LYS A 88 -8.03 3.18 -1.06
CA LYS A 88 -8.89 3.91 -0.11
C LYS A 88 -8.81 3.43 1.35
N SER A 89 -8.30 2.22 1.60
CA SER A 89 -8.23 1.67 2.96
C SER A 89 -7.29 0.47 3.05
N ALA A 90 -6.89 0.12 4.28
CA ALA A 90 -6.16 -1.10 4.59
C ALA A 90 -6.89 -2.38 4.13
N HIS A 91 -8.23 -2.40 4.14
CA HIS A 91 -9.00 -3.52 3.59
C HIS A 91 -8.88 -3.58 2.06
N GLY A 92 -8.93 -2.43 1.38
CA GLY A 92 -8.68 -2.34 -0.05
C GLY A 92 -7.27 -2.80 -0.43
N LEU A 93 -6.26 -2.43 0.36
CA LEU A 93 -4.89 -2.91 0.20
C LEU A 93 -4.78 -4.43 0.40
N HIS A 94 -5.47 -4.97 1.41
CA HIS A 94 -5.50 -6.41 1.66
C HIS A 94 -6.05 -7.19 0.46
N GLU A 95 -7.17 -6.74 -0.12
CA GLU A 95 -7.75 -7.40 -1.30
C GLU A 95 -6.91 -7.18 -2.57
N HIS A 96 -6.33 -5.98 -2.74
CA HIS A 96 -5.39 -5.71 -3.81
C HIS A 96 -4.20 -6.68 -3.77
N ASN A 97 -3.58 -6.84 -2.59
CA ASN A 97 -2.45 -7.73 -2.42
C ASN A 97 -2.82 -9.18 -2.71
N ARG A 98 -4.03 -9.61 -2.32
CA ARG A 98 -4.55 -10.95 -2.63
C ARG A 98 -4.72 -11.20 -4.12
N GLN A 99 -5.10 -10.19 -4.89
CA GLN A 99 -5.39 -10.31 -6.33
C GLN A 99 -4.16 -10.13 -7.21
N CYS A 100 -3.23 -9.26 -6.81
CA CYS A 100 -2.12 -8.82 -7.66
C CYS A 100 -0.77 -9.42 -7.28
N HIS A 101 -0.60 -9.91 -6.04
CA HIS A 101 0.71 -10.30 -5.52
C HIS A 101 0.75 -11.73 -4.96
N HIS A 102 1.95 -12.25 -4.72
CA HIS A 102 2.12 -13.50 -3.97
C HIS A 102 1.88 -13.24 -2.48
N TYR A 103 0.61 -13.32 -2.09
CA TYR A 103 0.16 -12.85 -0.79
C TYR A 103 -0.38 -13.97 0.10
N CYS A 104 0.04 -13.96 1.37
CA CYS A 104 -0.56 -14.79 2.40
C CYS A 104 -1.66 -13.99 3.11
N VAL A 105 -2.92 -14.41 2.92
CA VAL A 105 -4.11 -13.75 3.49
C VAL A 105 -4.10 -13.77 5.02
N SER A 106 -3.81 -14.92 5.64
CA SER A 106 -3.85 -15.08 7.10
C SER A 106 -2.73 -14.32 7.81
N CYS A 107 -1.53 -14.27 7.23
CA CYS A 107 -0.41 -13.50 7.79
C CYS A 107 -0.35 -12.05 7.30
N ARG A 108 -1.22 -11.66 6.36
CA ARG A 108 -1.21 -10.36 5.68
C ARG A 108 0.17 -9.94 5.16
N ARG A 109 0.88 -10.88 4.53
CA ARG A 109 2.25 -10.67 4.10
C ARG A 109 2.42 -10.97 2.62
N VAL A 110 3.10 -10.06 1.91
CA VAL A 110 3.47 -10.24 0.51
C VAL A 110 4.86 -10.89 0.40
N PHE A 111 5.04 -11.69 -0.64
CA PHE A 111 6.28 -12.41 -0.96
C PHE A 111 6.75 -12.03 -2.36
N GLN A 112 8.08 -12.04 -2.56
CA GLN A 112 8.70 -11.71 -3.84
C GLN A 112 8.44 -12.75 -4.94
N SER A 113 8.06 -13.99 -4.58
CA SER A 113 7.83 -15.07 -5.54
C SER A 113 6.82 -16.08 -5.02
N GLU A 114 6.19 -16.83 -5.94
CA GLU A 114 5.29 -17.93 -5.60
C GLU A 114 6.02 -19.01 -4.78
N GLY A 115 7.28 -19.31 -5.11
CA GLY A 115 8.08 -20.29 -4.37
C GLY A 115 8.29 -19.90 -2.90
N ASN A 116 8.51 -18.61 -2.64
CA ASN A 116 8.64 -18.09 -1.28
C ASN A 116 7.32 -18.18 -0.52
N LEU A 117 6.19 -17.82 -1.17
CA LEU A 117 4.86 -17.98 -0.59
C LEU A 117 4.57 -19.45 -0.27
N ARG A 118 4.83 -20.38 -1.20
CA ARG A 118 4.62 -21.82 -0.99
C ARG A 118 5.46 -22.36 0.16
N THR A 119 6.72 -21.94 0.26
CA THR A 119 7.59 -22.33 1.37
C THR A 119 7.05 -21.80 2.70
N HIS A 120 6.58 -20.56 2.73
CA HIS A 120 5.92 -19.98 3.90
C HIS A 120 4.65 -20.73 4.30
N LEU A 121 3.77 -21.06 3.35
CA LEU A 121 2.54 -21.83 3.59
C LEU A 121 2.82 -23.27 4.07
N ASN A 122 3.99 -23.83 3.73
CA ASN A 122 4.43 -25.13 4.23
C ASN A 122 5.21 -25.07 5.55
N SER A 123 5.45 -23.86 6.09
CA SER A 123 6.15 -23.68 7.36
C SER A 123 5.25 -23.94 8.57
N GLY A 124 5.86 -23.94 9.76
CA GLY A 124 5.16 -24.13 11.03
C GLY A 124 4.17 -23.03 11.41
N ILE A 125 4.11 -21.95 10.61
CA ILE A 125 3.14 -20.86 10.79
C ILE A 125 1.75 -21.32 10.36
N HIS A 126 1.64 -22.10 9.27
CA HIS A 126 0.37 -22.56 8.70
C HIS A 126 0.15 -24.07 8.81
N ARG A 127 1.22 -24.85 9.01
CA ARG A 127 1.14 -26.30 9.18
C ARG A 127 1.51 -26.72 10.60
N PRO A 128 0.70 -27.57 11.24
CA PRO A 128 1.03 -28.12 12.54
C PRO A 128 2.25 -29.05 12.46
N LYS A 129 3.05 -29.06 13.52
CA LYS A 129 4.19 -29.97 13.68
C LYS A 129 3.68 -31.34 14.11
N ASN A 130 3.33 -32.19 13.15
CA ASN A 130 2.74 -33.50 13.42
C ASN A 130 3.67 -34.67 13.12
N VAL A 131 4.86 -34.43 12.55
CA VAL A 131 5.83 -35.48 12.25
C VAL A 131 6.71 -35.71 13.47
N PRO A 132 6.55 -36.80 14.23
CA PRO A 132 7.41 -37.06 15.38
C PRO A 132 8.83 -37.42 14.90
N CYS A 133 9.82 -37.17 15.75
CA CYS A 133 11.13 -37.76 15.55
C CYS A 133 11.06 -39.28 15.62
N TYR A 134 11.62 -39.98 14.63
CA TYR A 134 11.62 -41.45 14.56
C TYR A 134 12.28 -42.13 15.77
N PHE A 135 13.20 -41.43 16.43
CA PHE A 135 13.92 -41.94 17.60
C PHE A 135 13.35 -41.41 18.92
N SER A 136 12.12 -40.89 18.89
CA SER A 136 11.37 -40.48 20.09
C SER A 136 12.09 -39.47 20.99
N CYS A 137 12.86 -38.53 20.42
CA CYS A 137 13.47 -37.42 21.19
C CYS A 137 12.46 -36.39 21.71
N GLY A 138 11.16 -36.61 21.50
CA GLY A 138 10.07 -35.70 21.87
C GLY A 138 9.87 -34.51 20.93
N GLN A 139 10.70 -34.35 19.90
CA GLN A 139 10.55 -33.28 18.90
C GLN A 139 9.55 -33.65 17.81
N TYR A 140 8.81 -32.65 17.34
CA TYR A 140 7.88 -32.75 16.23
C TYR A 140 8.22 -31.74 15.15
N PHE A 141 7.98 -32.11 13.89
CA PHE A 141 8.36 -31.36 12.71
C PHE A 141 7.16 -31.17 11.78
N VAL A 142 7.27 -30.16 10.92
CA VAL A 142 6.24 -29.81 9.93
C VAL A 142 6.24 -30.71 8.70
N SER A 143 7.35 -31.42 8.46
CA SER A 143 7.54 -32.33 7.32
C SER A 143 8.64 -33.36 7.62
N ASP A 144 8.63 -34.48 6.91
CA ASP A 144 9.69 -35.50 7.00
C ASP A 144 11.07 -34.93 6.65
N PHE A 145 11.15 -34.04 5.67
CA PHE A 145 12.42 -33.41 5.30
C PHE A 145 13.03 -32.62 6.47
N ALA A 146 12.22 -31.85 7.20
CA ALA A 146 12.68 -31.12 8.39
C ALA A 146 13.13 -32.07 9.51
N MET A 147 12.43 -33.19 9.69
CA MET A 147 12.83 -34.25 10.62
C MET A 147 14.16 -34.91 10.19
N VAL A 148 14.34 -35.24 8.91
CA VAL A 148 15.60 -35.81 8.39
C VAL A 148 16.75 -34.82 8.58
N LEU A 149 16.53 -33.52 8.33
CA LEU A 149 17.53 -32.48 8.58
C LEU A 149 17.90 -32.40 10.06
N HIS A 150 16.92 -32.50 10.97
CA HIS A 150 17.19 -32.58 12.40
C HIS A 150 18.13 -33.75 12.74
N LEU A 151 17.90 -34.94 12.17
CA LEU A 151 18.79 -36.09 12.36
C LEU A 151 20.18 -35.83 11.76
N LYS A 152 20.26 -35.30 10.53
CA LYS A 152 21.53 -35.00 9.85
C LYS A 152 22.37 -33.94 10.57
N SER A 153 21.71 -32.97 11.20
CA SER A 153 22.37 -31.89 11.95
C SER A 153 23.00 -32.36 13.27
N GLY A 154 22.72 -33.59 13.72
CA GLY A 154 23.17 -34.08 15.02
C GLY A 154 22.47 -33.44 16.21
N ALA A 155 21.40 -32.66 15.99
CA ALA A 155 20.63 -32.01 17.04
C ALA A 155 19.70 -32.98 17.81
N CYS A 156 19.62 -34.24 17.38
CA CYS A 156 18.81 -35.27 18.04
C CYS A 156 19.53 -35.76 19.30
N LYS A 157 18.88 -35.56 20.45
CA LYS A 157 19.36 -36.00 21.77
C LYS A 157 18.93 -37.41 22.15
N SER A 158 18.23 -38.13 21.25
CA SER A 158 18.07 -39.57 21.44
C SER A 158 19.47 -40.18 21.46
N ASP A 159 19.81 -40.97 22.48
CA ASP A 159 21.10 -41.64 22.70
C ASP A 159 21.48 -42.62 21.57
N ILE A 160 21.63 -42.10 20.36
CA ILE A 160 22.16 -42.81 19.22
C ILE A 160 23.61 -42.38 19.15
N THR A 161 24.44 -43.11 19.89
CA THR A 161 25.87 -43.15 19.64
C THR A 161 26.07 -43.36 18.16
N ARG A 162 26.68 -42.39 17.47
CA ARG A 162 27.19 -42.57 16.11
C ARG A 162 28.09 -43.81 16.13
N GLY A 163 27.60 -44.90 15.56
CA GLY A 163 28.41 -46.09 15.32
C GLY A 163 29.57 -45.69 14.40
N ALA A 164 30.78 -46.09 14.83
CA ALA A 164 32.05 -45.91 14.15
C ALA A 164 32.05 -46.45 12.71
#